data_AF-A0A3B6AXZ2-F1
#
_entry.id   AF-A0A3B6AXZ2-F1
#
_cell.length_a   1.000
_cell.length_b   1.000
_cell.length_c   1.000
_cell.angle_alpha   90.00
_cell.angle_beta   90.00
_cell.angle_gamma   90.00
#
_symmetry.space_group_name_H-M   'P 1'
#
loop_
_entity.id
_entity.type
_entity.pdbx_description
1 polymer ?
#
loop_
_entity_poly.entity_id
_entity_poly.type
_entity_poly.pdbx_seq_one_letter_code
_entity_poly.pdbx_strand_id
1 'polypeptide(L)'
;MESDCLEVINLWNSRHDDRTVVAPILSEILEHSTSFRSFCIQHIPRLANYPAHLCARHASTLDVTECWFDSVPSIIVTSLLANSAEASFVE
;
A
#
# COMPACT_ATOMS: atom_id res chain seq x y z
N MET A 1 8.08 -0.55 2.84
CA MET A 1 6.64 -0.50 2.50
C MET A 1 6.20 0.95 2.53
N GLU A 2 5.30 1.34 1.65
CA GLU A 2 4.80 2.72 1.56
C GLU A 2 3.29 2.73 1.82
N SER A 3 2.78 3.81 2.42
CA SER A 3 1.35 4.02 2.67
C SER A 3 1.01 5.51 2.74
N ASP A 4 -0.16 5.92 2.26
CA ASP A 4 -0.69 7.28 2.44
C ASP A 4 -1.49 7.46 3.74
N CYS A 5 -1.60 6.41 4.56
CA CYS A 5 -2.33 6.46 5.83
C CYS A 5 -1.39 6.79 6.99
N LEU A 6 -1.26 8.08 7.31
CA LEU A 6 -0.41 8.54 8.40
C LEU A 6 -0.74 7.89 9.76
N GLU A 7 -2.01 7.60 10.02
CA GLU A 7 -2.46 6.91 11.24
C GLU A 7 -1.83 5.51 11.35
N VAL A 8 -1.84 4.72 10.27
CA VAL A 8 -1.22 3.39 10.23
C VAL A 8 0.29 3.48 10.45
N ILE A 9 0.95 4.49 9.87
CA ILE A 9 2.39 4.72 10.06
C ILE A 9 2.70 5.05 11.53
N ASN A 10 1.89 5.90 12.15
CA ASN A 10 2.04 6.27 13.57
C ASN A 10 1.81 5.06 14.48
N LEU A 11 0.81 4.22 14.20
CA LEU A 11 0.55 2.97 14.93
C LEU A 11 1.70 1.96 14.81
N TRP A 12 2.31 1.86 13.62
CA TRP A 12 3.50 1.04 13.41
C TRP A 12 4.69 1.54 14.23
N ASN A 13 4.98 2.85 14.17
CA ASN A 13 6.15 3.44 14.83
C ASN A 13 6.03 3.48 16.36
N SER A 14 4.81 3.58 16.89
CA SER A 14 4.53 3.54 18.32
C SER A 14 4.55 2.13 18.93
N ARG A 15 4.89 1.10 18.14
CA ARG A 15 4.99 -0.31 18.58
C ARG A 15 3.68 -0.87 19.17
N HIS A 16 2.55 -0.53 18.52
CA HIS A 16 1.25 -1.18 18.76
C HIS A 16 0.66 -1.00 20.16
N ASP A 17 0.92 0.14 20.80
CA ASP A 17 0.37 0.41 22.13
C ASP A 17 -1.08 0.90 22.05
N ASP A 18 -1.96 0.17 21.35
CA ASP A 18 -3.37 0.56 21.27
C ASP A 18 -4.28 -0.63 20.95
N ARG A 19 -5.43 -0.67 21.64
CA ARG A 19 -6.57 -1.58 21.43
C ARG A 19 -7.29 -1.35 20.09
N THR A 20 -6.55 -0.99 19.05
CA THR A 20 -7.10 -0.70 17.72
C THR A 20 -7.57 -1.98 17.02
N VAL A 21 -8.57 -1.84 16.17
CA VAL A 21 -9.09 -2.95 15.35
C VAL A 21 -8.03 -3.54 14.39
N VAL A 22 -7.03 -2.74 14.02
CA VAL A 22 -5.95 -3.13 13.10
C VAL A 22 -4.72 -3.73 13.79
N ALA A 23 -4.67 -3.74 15.13
CA ALA A 23 -3.52 -4.25 15.89
C ALA A 23 -3.12 -5.70 15.53
N PRO A 24 -4.05 -6.65 15.30
CA PRO A 24 -3.68 -8.00 14.88
C PRO A 24 -2.95 -8.03 13.54
N ILE A 25 -3.42 -7.23 12.56
CA ILE A 25 -2.81 -7.13 11.23
C ILE A 25 -1.39 -6.56 11.33
N LEU A 26 -1.20 -5.52 12.14
CA LEU A 26 0.12 -4.93 12.34
C LEU A 26 1.10 -5.89 13.03
N SER A 27 0.61 -6.73 13.94
CA SER A 27 1.42 -7.77 14.59
C SER A 27 1.87 -8.85 13.60
N GLU A 28 1.00 -9.27 12.69
CA GLU A 28 1.35 -10.22 11.61
C GLU A 28 2.38 -9.62 10.65
N ILE A 29 2.23 -8.34 10.28
CA ILE A 29 3.24 -7.63 9.48
C ILE A 29 4.58 -7.59 10.22
N LEU A 30 4.58 -7.34 11.54
CA LEU A 30 5.80 -7.34 12.36
C LEU A 30 6.47 -8.70 12.38
N GLU A 31 5.72 -9.78 12.56
CA GLU A 31 6.23 -11.15 12.50
C GLU A 31 6.92 -11.42 11.15
N HIS A 32 6.24 -11.13 10.04
CA HIS A 32 6.80 -11.31 8.70
C HIS A 32 7.99 -10.40 8.40
N SER A 33 8.01 -9.19 8.98
CA SER A 33 9.09 -8.23 8.79
C SER A 33 10.46 -8.76 9.25
N THR A 34 10.46 -9.70 10.21
CA THR A 34 11.70 -10.34 10.73
C THR A 34 12.42 -11.18 9.69
N SER A 35 11.73 -11.59 8.61
CA SER A 35 12.34 -12.32 7.50
C SER A 35 13.23 -11.43 6.62
N PHE A 36 13.12 -10.10 6.76
CA PHE A 36 13.94 -9.13 6.04
C PHE A 36 15.11 -8.65 6.91
N ARG A 37 16.27 -8.40 6.29
CA ARG A 37 17.42 -7.79 6.98
C ARG A 37 17.09 -6.43 7.59
N SER A 38 16.21 -5.67 6.93
CA SER A 38 15.70 -4.38 7.37
C SER A 38 14.32 -4.18 6.77
N PHE A 39 13.40 -3.66 7.56
CA PHE A 39 12.04 -3.36 7.14
C PHE A 39 11.58 -2.04 7.76
N CYS A 40 11.01 -1.16 6.94
CA CYS A 40 10.39 0.07 7.39
C CYS A 40 9.11 0.36 6.62
N ILE A 41 8.19 1.08 7.25
CA ILE A 41 6.98 1.60 6.62
C ILE A 41 7.08 3.12 6.59
N GLN A 42 6.93 3.70 5.40
CA GLN A 42 7.07 5.14 5.16
C GLN A 42 5.75 5.74 4.70
N HIS A 43 5.50 6.96 5.16
CA HIS A 43 4.35 7.74 4.69
C HIS A 43 4.67 8.37 3.33
N ILE A 44 3.75 8.25 2.38
CA ILE A 44 3.82 8.90 1.07
C ILE A 44 2.56 9.76 0.82
N PRO A 45 2.62 10.81 -0.02
CA PRO A 45 1.43 11.55 -0.42
C PRO A 45 0.41 10.65 -1.12
N ARG A 46 -0.89 10.98 -0.98
CA ARG A 46 -1.98 10.22 -1.62
C ARG A 46 -1.80 10.06 -3.13
N LEU A 47 -1.25 11.07 -3.79
CA LEU A 47 -0.98 11.05 -5.23
C LEU A 47 0.03 9.95 -5.59
N ALA A 48 1.09 9.78 -4.80
CA ALA A 48 2.08 8.73 -5.01
C ALA A 48 1.50 7.34 -4.70
N ASN A 49 0.53 7.23 -3.78
CA ASN A 49 -0.18 5.98 -3.47
C ASN A 49 -1.38 5.70 -4.39
N TYR A 50 -1.58 6.49 -5.45
CA TYR A 50 -2.76 6.39 -6.31
C TYR A 50 -2.93 5.01 -6.98
N PRO A 51 -1.87 4.32 -7.45
CA PRO A 51 -2.01 2.96 -7.99
C PRO A 51 -2.59 1.98 -6.96
N ALA A 52 -2.13 2.03 -5.70
CA ALA A 52 -2.65 1.17 -4.63
C ALA A 52 -4.12 1.49 -4.31
N HIS A 53 -4.50 2.77 -4.35
CA HIS A 53 -5.90 3.18 -4.21
C HIS A 53 -6.79 2.59 -5.32
N LEU A 54 -6.34 2.60 -6.58
CA LEU A 54 -7.09 1.99 -7.68
C LEU A 54 -7.28 0.49 -7.50
N CYS A 55 -6.24 -0.23 -7.04
CA CYS A 55 -6.34 -1.65 -6.72
C CYS A 55 -7.40 -1.92 -5.64
N ALA A 56 -7.33 -1.18 -4.51
CA ALA A 56 -8.27 -1.32 -3.41
C ALA A 56 -9.72 -0.99 -3.84
N ARG A 57 -9.89 0.06 -4.65
CA ARG A 57 -11.20 0.46 -5.19
C ARG A 57 -11.77 -0.59 -6.13
N HIS A 58 -10.96 -1.13 -7.06
CA HIS A 58 -11.38 -2.20 -7.96
C HIS A 58 -11.82 -3.44 -7.17
N ALA A 59 -11.00 -3.90 -6.22
CA ALA A 59 -11.32 -5.04 -5.37
C ALA A 59 -12.61 -4.82 -4.56
N SER A 60 -12.88 -3.60 -4.11
CA SER A 60 -14.10 -3.26 -3.37
C SER A 60 -15.38 -3.33 -4.21
N THR A 61 -15.27 -3.35 -5.54
CA THR A 61 -16.41 -3.48 -6.46
C THR A 61 -16.69 -4.93 -6.87
N LEU A 62 -15.83 -5.87 -6.48
CA LEU A 62 -15.96 -7.27 -6.81
C LEU A 62 -16.57 -8.03 -5.63
N ASP A 63 -17.54 -8.91 -5.93
CA ASP A 63 -18.06 -9.88 -4.96
C ASP A 63 -17.21 -11.17 -4.90
N VAL A 64 -16.08 -11.19 -5.63
CA VAL A 64 -15.20 -12.35 -5.78
C VAL A 64 -13.74 -11.97 -5.58
N THR A 65 -12.94 -12.95 -5.17
CA THR A 65 -11.47 -12.81 -5.20
C THR A 65 -10.98 -13.01 -6.63
N GLU A 66 -10.26 -12.03 -7.15
CA GLU A 66 -9.63 -12.08 -8.47
C GLU A 66 -8.12 -12.28 -8.30
N CYS A 67 -7.52 -13.15 -9.13
CA CYS A 67 -6.09 -13.39 -9.18
C CYS A 67 -5.55 -13.07 -10.58
N TRP A 68 -4.44 -12.35 -10.65
CA TRP A 68 -3.81 -11.97 -11.92
C TRP A 68 -2.62 -12.89 -12.21
N PHE A 69 -2.86 -13.96 -12.98
CA PHE A 69 -1.80 -14.91 -13.36
C PHE A 69 -1.14 -14.56 -14.70
N ASP A 70 -1.95 -14.24 -15.72
CA ASP A 70 -1.44 -14.11 -17.10
C ASP A 70 -1.19 -12.66 -17.53
N SER A 71 -1.89 -11.70 -16.94
CA SER A 71 -1.73 -10.29 -17.27
C SER A 71 -2.04 -9.38 -16.10
N VAL A 72 -1.25 -8.31 -15.96
CA VAL A 72 -1.51 -7.24 -15.00
C VAL A 72 -2.69 -6.40 -15.51
N PRO A 73 -3.67 -6.06 -14.66
CA PRO A 73 -4.78 -5.20 -15.05
C PRO A 73 -4.30 -3.89 -15.67
N SER A 74 -4.90 -3.53 -16.80
CA SER A 74 -4.57 -2.31 -17.54
C SER A 74 -4.69 -1.05 -16.66
N ILE A 75 -5.63 -1.02 -15.73
CA ILE A 75 -5.83 0.08 -14.79
C ILE A 75 -4.57 0.40 -13.96
N ILE A 76 -3.81 -0.63 -13.56
CA ILE A 76 -2.57 -0.48 -12.81
C ILE A 76 -1.46 0.03 -13.72
N VAL A 77 -1.33 -0.57 -14.90
CA VAL A 77 -0.31 -0.20 -15.89
C VAL A 77 -0.47 1.27 -16.31
N THR A 78 -1.69 1.69 -16.65
CA THR A 78 -1.98 3.07 -17.04
C THR A 78 -1.72 4.04 -15.89
N SER A 79 -2.07 3.68 -14.65
CA SER A 79 -1.82 4.53 -13.49
C SER A 79 -0.33 4.73 -13.21
N LEU A 80 0.49 3.68 -13.36
CA LEU A 80 1.93 3.77 -13.16
C LEU A 80 2.58 4.62 -14.25
N LEU A 81 2.15 4.46 -15.51
CA LEU A 81 2.65 5.25 -16.63
C LEU A 81 2.30 6.73 -16.48
N ALA A 82 1.08 7.05 -16.04
CA ALA A 82 0.66 8.43 -15.77
C ALA A 82 1.51 9.08 -14.66
N ASN A 83 1.79 8.36 -13.57
CA ASN A 83 2.66 8.85 -12.49
C ASN A 83 4.11 9.06 -12.97
N SER A 84 4.63 8.20 -13.85
CA SER A 84 5.97 8.38 -14.43
C SER A 84 6.05 9.58 -15.38
N ALA A 85 4.98 9.84 -16.13
CA ALA A 85 4.88 11.01 -16.99
C ALA A 85 4.84 12.29 -16.16
N GLU A 86 4.01 12.35 -15.11
CA GLU A 86 3.96 13.49 -14.19
C GLU A 86 5.31 13.75 -13.50
N ALA A 87 6.03 12.71 -13.08
CA ALA A 87 7.38 12.84 -12.52
C ALA A 87 8.40 13.41 -13.50
N SER A 88 8.23 13.19 -14.82
CA SER A 88 9.12 13.72 -15.87
C SER A 88 8.87 15.18 -16.24
N PHE A 89 7.77 15.80 -15.77
CA PHE A 89 7.47 17.21 -16.00
C PHE A 89 7.93 18.13 -14.85
N VAL A 90 8.62 17.59 -13.83
CA VAL A 90 9.11 18.34 -12.66
C VAL A 90 10.65 18.48 -12.65
N GLU A 91 11.31 18.34 -13.81
CA GLU A 91 12.71 18.73 -14.01
C GLU A 91 12.78 20.04 -14.82
#